data_AF-M7ZX80-F1
#
_entry.id   AF-M7ZX80-F1
#
_cell.length_a   1.000
_cell.length_b   1.000
_cell.length_c   1.000
_cell.angle_alpha   90.00
_cell.angle_beta   90.00
_cell.angle_gamma   90.00
#
_symmetry.space_group_name_H-M   'P 1'
#
loop_
_entity.id
_entity.type
_entity.pdbx_description
1 polymer ?
#
loop_
_entity_poly.entity_id
_entity_poly.type
_entity_poly.pdbx_seq_one_letter_code
_entity_poly.pdbx_strand_id
1 'polypeptide(L)'
;MSLPIVLALDDAAKDRVGAAPDVALAGPDGQLLAVLRSFRAKTTLNTWQKFLPSLLGLQIDNWKKRMWDAMLALRIKFKVKIWHKIQRGLVNQDGVILIQKSGRKYNLERFTVHPPVSMTDCVEIYPHNKEERIARTWGTTAPGLPYVDEAITPAGNWLIGGDLEVLQPIKYNDGLDHYRLSPQQLRDEFDKRGADAVFAFQLRNPVHNGHALLMNDTRRRLLEMGFKNPILLLHPLGGFTKADDVPLPVRMEQHSKVLEDGVLDPETTIVSIFPSPMHYAGPTEVQWHAKARINAGANFYIVGRDPAGMGHPTEKRDLYNPDHGKKVLSMAPGLEKLNILPFKVAAYDTVAKKMAFFEPSRSQDFLFISGTKMRTFAKTGENPPDGFMCPGGWKVLVDYYNSLQTEGAAAAPAPATVASLLMPSDLPTVQFFSFKIERKILKLGTETQNVDRLSCNRTANSVIIL
;
A
#
# COMPACT_ATOMS: atom_id res chain seq x y z
N MET A 1 4.40 -18.36 -6.16
CA MET A 1 4.51 -18.60 -4.71
C MET A 1 3.40 -17.81 -4.04
N SER A 2 2.62 -18.43 -3.15
CA SER A 2 1.95 -17.65 -2.10
C SER A 2 3.02 -16.98 -1.25
N LEU A 3 2.73 -15.77 -0.77
CA LEU A 3 3.50 -15.14 0.30
C LEU A 3 2.65 -15.28 1.58
N PRO A 4 3.23 -15.65 2.73
CA PRO A 4 2.48 -15.75 3.97
C PRO A 4 1.92 -14.38 4.33
N ILE A 5 0.67 -14.34 4.78
CA ILE A 5 0.04 -13.10 5.21
C ILE A 5 0.44 -12.82 6.65
N VAL A 6 0.92 -11.60 6.88
CA VAL A 6 1.51 -11.17 8.16
C VAL A 6 0.63 -10.10 8.80
N LEU A 7 -0.08 -10.48 9.86
CA LEU A 7 -0.91 -9.59 10.68
C LEU A 7 -0.16 -9.20 11.95
N ALA A 8 -0.61 -8.14 12.63
CA ALA A 8 -0.05 -7.72 13.91
C ALA A 8 -0.98 -8.13 15.06
N LEU A 9 -0.40 -8.54 16.19
CA LEU A 9 -1.08 -8.93 17.41
C LEU A 9 -0.53 -8.12 18.59
N ASP A 10 -1.42 -7.65 19.47
CA ASP A 10 -1.05 -7.24 20.83
C ASP A 10 -0.71 -8.46 21.70
N ASP A 11 -0.18 -8.22 22.89
CA ASP A 11 0.26 -9.27 23.81
C ASP A 11 -0.89 -10.19 24.24
N ALA A 12 -2.07 -9.66 24.55
CA ALA A 12 -3.26 -10.46 24.88
C ALA A 12 -3.76 -11.27 23.67
N ALA A 13 -3.65 -10.74 22.45
CA ALA A 13 -4.00 -11.44 21.22
C ALA A 13 -3.05 -12.62 20.94
N LYS A 14 -1.74 -12.41 21.08
CA LYS A 14 -0.75 -13.50 21.08
C LYS A 14 -1.13 -14.57 22.10
N ASP A 15 -1.42 -14.19 23.34
CA ASP A 15 -1.66 -15.16 24.43
C ASP A 15 -2.98 -15.94 24.26
N ARG A 16 -3.99 -15.35 23.61
CA ARG A 16 -5.23 -16.06 23.21
C ARG A 16 -5.05 -16.99 22.02
N VAL A 17 -4.19 -16.67 21.06
CA VAL A 17 -3.82 -17.59 19.97
C VAL A 17 -2.97 -18.74 20.53
N GLY A 18 -2.01 -18.42 21.41
CA GLY A 18 -1.17 -19.39 22.10
C GLY A 18 -0.45 -20.33 21.13
N ALA A 19 -0.85 -21.61 21.17
CA ALA A 19 -0.33 -22.68 20.31
C ALA A 19 -1.38 -23.21 19.31
N ALA A 20 -2.39 -22.42 18.94
CA ALA A 20 -3.42 -22.83 18.00
C ALA A 20 -2.83 -23.18 16.60
N PRO A 21 -3.31 -24.26 15.94
CA PRO A 21 -2.83 -24.64 14.61
C PRO A 21 -3.38 -23.75 13.48
N ASP A 22 -4.60 -23.24 13.68
CA ASP A 22 -5.37 -22.40 12.76
C ASP A 22 -5.90 -21.18 13.53
N VAL A 23 -5.99 -20.02 12.87
CA VAL A 23 -6.54 -18.77 13.44
C VAL A 23 -7.61 -18.19 12.52
N ALA A 24 -8.80 -17.99 13.08
CA ALA A 24 -9.94 -17.34 12.41
C ALA A 24 -9.70 -15.84 12.20
N LEU A 25 -9.95 -15.34 10.99
CA LEU A 25 -9.96 -13.91 10.66
C LEU A 25 -11.39 -13.42 10.41
N ALA A 26 -11.82 -12.39 11.13
CA ALA A 26 -13.19 -11.87 11.05
C ALA A 26 -13.26 -10.44 10.49
N GLY A 27 -14.42 -10.11 9.91
CA GLY A 27 -14.79 -8.74 9.56
C GLY A 27 -15.17 -7.90 10.79
N PRO A 28 -15.37 -6.58 10.63
CA PRO A 28 -15.89 -5.70 11.69
C PRO A 28 -17.31 -6.07 12.16
N ASP A 29 -18.03 -6.83 11.35
CA ASP A 29 -19.35 -7.41 11.57
C ASP A 29 -19.31 -8.81 12.22
N GLY A 30 -18.12 -9.34 12.50
CA GLY A 30 -17.92 -10.70 12.99
C GLY A 30 -18.01 -11.78 11.91
N GLN A 31 -18.20 -11.44 10.63
CA GLN A 31 -18.24 -12.43 9.56
C GLN A 31 -16.88 -13.12 9.43
N LEU A 32 -16.84 -14.45 9.43
CA LEU A 32 -15.61 -15.20 9.18
C LEU A 32 -15.18 -15.06 7.70
N LEU A 33 -14.07 -14.37 7.46
CA LEU A 33 -13.57 -14.05 6.11
C LEU A 33 -12.57 -15.10 5.62
N ALA A 34 -11.70 -15.57 6.52
CA ALA A 34 -10.59 -16.47 6.18
C ALA A 34 -10.09 -17.23 7.42
N VAL A 35 -9.31 -18.28 7.18
CA VAL A 35 -8.53 -18.99 8.20
C VAL A 35 -7.05 -18.85 7.86
N LEU A 36 -6.26 -18.34 8.80
CA LEU A 36 -4.81 -18.36 8.73
C LEU A 36 -4.31 -19.69 9.31
N ARG A 37 -3.78 -20.55 8.46
CA ARG A 37 -3.29 -21.88 8.80
C ARG A 37 -1.79 -21.89 8.99
N SER A 38 -1.30 -22.87 9.74
CA SER A 38 0.11 -23.24 9.76
C SER A 38 0.68 -23.48 8.36
N PHE A 39 1.98 -23.20 8.18
CA PHE A 39 2.63 -23.31 6.88
C PHE A 39 2.85 -24.77 6.48
N ARG A 40 1.82 -25.37 5.87
CA ARG A 40 1.92 -26.69 5.23
C ARG A 40 2.73 -26.57 3.95
N ALA A 41 4.05 -26.70 4.11
CA ALA A 41 5.00 -26.81 3.02
C ALA A 41 4.53 -27.89 2.03
N LYS A 42 3.94 -27.48 0.90
CA LYS A 42 3.42 -28.38 -0.14
C LYS A 42 4.58 -29.22 -0.70
N THR A 43 4.73 -30.42 -0.17
CA THR A 43 5.73 -31.41 -0.56
C THR A 43 5.45 -31.90 -1.97
N THR A 44 6.06 -31.23 -2.95
CA THR A 44 6.04 -31.59 -4.37
C THR A 44 6.79 -32.89 -4.70
N LEU A 45 7.03 -33.76 -3.71
CA LEU A 45 7.56 -35.12 -3.90
C LEU A 45 6.69 -35.93 -4.88
N ASN A 46 5.37 -35.82 -4.76
CA ASN A 46 4.42 -36.65 -5.51
C ASN A 46 4.45 -36.42 -7.03
N THR A 47 5.01 -35.30 -7.51
CA THR A 47 5.22 -35.05 -8.95
C THR A 47 6.55 -35.60 -9.46
N TRP A 48 7.61 -35.55 -8.63
CA TRP A 48 8.96 -36.00 -9.03
C TRP A 48 9.18 -37.51 -8.89
N GLN A 49 8.53 -38.17 -7.92
CA GLN A 49 8.61 -39.63 -7.78
C GLN A 49 8.06 -40.41 -8.99
N LYS A 50 7.16 -39.80 -9.78
CA LYS A 50 6.63 -40.41 -11.02
C LYS A 50 7.60 -40.36 -12.21
N PHE A 51 8.70 -39.61 -12.14
CA PHE A 51 9.65 -39.42 -13.25
C PHE A 51 10.98 -40.16 -13.09
N LEU A 52 11.24 -40.84 -11.97
CA LEU A 52 12.53 -41.44 -11.68
C LEU A 52 12.78 -42.89 -12.17
N PRO A 53 11.77 -43.78 -12.35
CA PRO A 53 12.05 -45.17 -12.75
C PRO A 53 12.58 -45.39 -14.18
N SER A 54 12.49 -44.40 -15.08
CA SER A 54 12.59 -44.63 -16.53
C SER A 54 13.91 -44.22 -17.20
N LEU A 55 14.90 -43.68 -16.49
CA LEU A 55 16.11 -43.13 -17.14
C LEU A 55 17.49 -43.60 -16.64
N LEU A 56 17.64 -44.08 -15.40
CA LEU A 56 18.95 -44.53 -14.88
C LEU A 56 18.83 -45.76 -13.97
N GLY A 57 19.14 -46.94 -14.49
CA GLY A 57 19.31 -48.17 -13.72
C GLY A 57 20.64 -48.22 -12.97
N LEU A 58 20.81 -47.39 -11.94
CA LEU A 58 22.02 -47.31 -11.12
C LEU A 58 21.68 -47.30 -9.63
N GLN A 59 22.37 -48.12 -8.84
CA GLN A 59 22.34 -48.00 -7.37
C GLN A 59 22.91 -46.63 -6.97
N ILE A 60 22.19 -45.92 -6.09
CA ILE A 60 22.60 -44.61 -5.60
C ILE A 60 23.35 -44.78 -4.28
N ASP A 61 24.68 -44.67 -4.33
CA ASP A 61 25.51 -44.70 -3.12
C ASP A 61 25.10 -43.65 -2.09
N ASN A 62 25.23 -44.01 -0.80
CA ASN A 62 24.90 -43.14 0.32
C ASN A 62 25.59 -41.76 0.28
N TRP A 63 26.76 -41.63 -0.36
CA TRP A 63 27.43 -40.34 -0.50
C TRP A 63 26.70 -39.40 -1.48
N LYS A 64 26.10 -39.91 -2.56
CA LYS A 64 25.32 -39.11 -3.52
C LYS A 64 24.02 -38.62 -2.87
N LYS A 65 23.38 -39.47 -2.06
CA LYS A 65 22.23 -39.04 -1.23
C LYS A 65 22.63 -37.93 -0.25
N ARG A 66 23.71 -38.13 0.53
CA ARG A 66 24.20 -37.09 1.48
C ARG A 66 24.63 -35.79 0.79
N MET A 67 25.19 -35.88 -0.43
CA MET A 67 25.51 -34.70 -1.24
C MET A 67 24.24 -34.00 -1.75
N TRP A 68 23.20 -34.75 -2.15
CA TRP A 68 21.91 -34.17 -2.52
C TRP A 68 21.20 -33.53 -1.33
N ASP A 69 21.18 -34.18 -0.17
CA ASP A 69 20.66 -33.63 1.09
C ASP A 69 21.42 -32.35 1.49
N ALA A 70 22.75 -32.33 1.32
CA ALA A 70 23.57 -31.14 1.54
C ALA A 70 23.31 -30.03 0.50
N MET A 71 23.09 -30.36 -0.78
CA MET A 71 22.70 -29.40 -1.81
C MET A 71 21.28 -28.85 -1.58
N LEU A 72 20.37 -29.65 -1.00
CA LEU A 72 19.06 -29.22 -0.54
C LEU A 72 19.19 -28.25 0.64
N ALA A 73 20.02 -28.57 1.64
CA ALA A 73 20.32 -27.70 2.77
C ALA A 73 21.02 -26.39 2.35
N LEU A 74 21.89 -26.43 1.33
CA LEU A 74 22.53 -25.24 0.75
C LEU A 74 21.54 -24.39 -0.06
N ARG A 75 20.61 -25.00 -0.81
CA ARG A 75 19.48 -24.28 -1.43
C ARG A 75 18.56 -23.65 -0.38
N ILE A 76 18.34 -24.30 0.76
CA ILE A 76 17.58 -23.74 1.90
C ILE A 76 18.32 -22.53 2.50
N LYS A 77 19.65 -22.58 2.63
CA LYS A 77 20.47 -21.43 3.08
C LYS A 77 20.50 -20.26 2.07
N PHE A 78 20.22 -20.49 0.79
CA PHE A 78 20.10 -19.44 -0.23
C PHE A 78 18.69 -18.83 -0.38
N LYS A 79 17.81 -18.99 0.62
CA LYS A 79 16.61 -18.15 0.78
C LYS A 79 16.99 -16.71 1.20
N VAL A 80 17.51 -15.92 0.26
CA VAL A 80 17.74 -14.48 0.43
C VAL A 80 16.40 -13.79 0.77
N LYS A 81 16.44 -12.85 1.72
CA LYS A 81 15.27 -12.13 2.24
C LYS A 81 14.49 -11.43 1.11
N ILE A 82 13.30 -11.95 0.78
CA ILE A 82 12.22 -11.17 0.17
C ILE A 82 11.21 -10.86 1.28
N TRP A 83 11.32 -9.66 1.84
CA TRP A 83 10.43 -9.14 2.88
C TRP A 83 9.79 -7.87 2.32
N HIS A 84 8.49 -7.87 1.99
CA HIS A 84 7.68 -6.63 1.86
C HIS A 84 6.16 -6.89 1.81
N LYS A 85 5.41 -6.07 2.56
CA LYS A 85 3.94 -5.90 2.61
C LYS A 85 3.08 -7.10 3.14
N ILE A 86 1.76 -6.99 3.43
CA ILE A 86 0.92 -6.12 4.32
C ILE A 86 -0.58 -6.44 4.08
N GLN A 87 -1.59 -6.36 4.97
CA GLN A 87 -1.78 -6.19 6.45
C GLN A 87 -3.27 -6.57 6.74
N ARG A 88 -4.09 -6.19 7.75
CA ARG A 88 -4.11 -5.38 9.01
C ARG A 88 -5.15 -6.01 9.96
N GLY A 89 -5.03 -5.86 11.28
CA GLY A 89 -6.05 -6.29 12.25
C GLY A 89 -5.79 -5.72 13.65
N LEU A 90 -6.86 -5.56 14.44
CA LEU A 90 -6.84 -5.14 15.86
C LEU A 90 -7.76 -6.07 16.65
N VAL A 91 -7.39 -6.49 17.86
CA VAL A 91 -8.06 -7.59 18.55
C VAL A 91 -8.87 -7.07 19.74
N ASN A 92 -10.14 -7.46 19.86
CA ASN A 92 -10.97 -7.10 21.02
C ASN A 92 -10.60 -7.97 22.24
N GLN A 93 -11.34 -7.89 23.36
CA GLN A 93 -11.04 -8.67 24.58
C GLN A 93 -11.31 -10.18 24.47
N ASP A 94 -12.06 -10.63 23.46
CA ASP A 94 -12.50 -12.04 23.31
C ASP A 94 -11.63 -12.86 22.34
N GLY A 95 -10.65 -12.23 21.68
CA GLY A 95 -9.71 -12.90 20.77
C GLY A 95 -10.06 -12.80 19.28
N VAL A 96 -11.11 -12.05 18.93
CA VAL A 96 -11.48 -11.80 17.52
C VAL A 96 -10.56 -10.74 16.92
N ILE A 97 -9.84 -11.10 15.85
CA ILE A 97 -9.08 -10.14 15.04
C ILE A 97 -10.07 -9.37 14.16
N LEU A 98 -10.31 -8.09 14.51
CA LEU A 98 -11.21 -7.19 13.79
C LEU A 98 -10.46 -6.39 12.73
N ILE A 99 -11.04 -6.30 11.53
CA ILE A 99 -10.69 -5.28 10.53
C ILE A 99 -11.54 -4.04 10.82
N GLN A 100 -10.93 -2.96 11.33
CA GLN A 100 -11.66 -1.81 11.87
C GLN A 100 -12.49 -1.03 10.82
N LYS A 101 -13.80 -0.89 11.07
CA LYS A 101 -14.67 0.18 10.54
C LYS A 101 -15.14 1.07 11.70
N SER A 102 -15.52 2.31 11.44
CA SER A 102 -15.81 3.31 12.47
C SER A 102 -17.15 3.10 13.20
N GLY A 103 -17.07 2.77 14.50
CA GLY A 103 -17.99 3.29 15.53
C GLY A 103 -19.36 2.64 15.70
N ARG A 104 -19.41 1.48 16.39
CA ARG A 104 -20.37 1.11 17.48
C ARG A 104 -19.97 -0.24 18.10
N LYS A 105 -20.48 -0.58 19.29
CA LYS A 105 -20.15 -1.81 20.05
C LYS A 105 -21.38 -2.71 20.21
N TYR A 106 -21.20 -4.02 20.04
CA TYR A 106 -22.10 -5.09 20.50
C TYR A 106 -21.27 -6.33 20.87
N ASN A 107 -21.80 -7.21 21.73
CA ASN A 107 -21.16 -8.45 22.18
C ASN A 107 -21.90 -9.68 21.63
N LEU A 108 -21.21 -10.82 21.46
CA LEU A 108 -21.80 -12.17 21.39
C LEU A 108 -20.72 -13.25 21.62
N GLU A 109 -21.12 -14.52 21.75
CA GLU A 109 -20.41 -15.51 22.60
C GLU A 109 -19.56 -16.57 21.88
N ARG A 110 -18.87 -17.40 22.69
CA ARG A 110 -17.85 -18.40 22.31
C ARG A 110 -18.38 -19.60 21.50
N PHE A 111 -17.48 -20.19 20.71
CA PHE A 111 -17.51 -21.61 20.33
C PHE A 111 -16.13 -22.28 20.54
N THR A 112 -16.11 -23.60 20.69
CA THR A 112 -14.92 -24.42 21.02
C THR A 112 -14.57 -25.37 19.86
N VAL A 113 -13.29 -25.70 19.69
CA VAL A 113 -12.77 -26.55 18.60
C VAL A 113 -12.25 -27.90 19.14
N HIS A 114 -12.46 -28.99 18.39
CA HIS A 114 -11.95 -30.32 18.71
C HIS A 114 -10.63 -30.66 17.97
N PRO A 115 -9.68 -31.41 18.59
CA PRO A 115 -8.46 -31.96 17.97
C PRO A 115 -8.75 -33.32 17.26
N PRO A 116 -7.80 -34.04 16.61
CA PRO A 116 -6.32 -33.92 16.68
C PRO A 116 -5.51 -34.09 15.35
N VAL A 117 -4.17 -33.92 15.44
CA VAL A 117 -3.08 -34.89 15.08
C VAL A 117 -1.77 -34.19 14.67
N SER A 118 -0.69 -34.52 15.41
CA SER A 118 0.76 -34.44 15.07
C SER A 118 1.42 -33.12 14.62
N MET A 119 2.22 -32.56 15.54
CA MET A 119 3.54 -31.89 15.37
C MET A 119 4.08 -31.74 13.92
N THR A 120 4.48 -30.56 13.43
CA THR A 120 4.64 -29.22 14.05
C THR A 120 3.91 -28.14 13.25
N ASP A 121 2.57 -28.23 13.24
CA ASP A 121 1.68 -27.45 12.37
C ASP A 121 1.02 -26.27 13.12
N CYS A 122 1.78 -25.27 13.56
CA CYS A 122 1.26 -24.03 14.16
C CYS A 122 1.43 -22.78 13.26
N VAL A 123 0.61 -21.76 13.48
CA VAL A 123 0.87 -20.40 12.95
C VAL A 123 2.16 -19.82 13.54
N GLU A 124 2.95 -19.10 12.75
CA GLU A 124 4.22 -18.54 13.21
C GLU A 124 3.99 -17.19 13.91
N ILE A 125 4.14 -17.14 15.24
CA ILE A 125 4.14 -15.87 16.00
C ILE A 125 5.58 -15.43 16.30
N TYR A 126 5.93 -14.19 15.95
CA TYR A 126 7.27 -13.64 16.11
C TYR A 126 7.26 -12.13 16.45
N PRO A 127 8.35 -11.57 17.03
CA PRO A 127 8.38 -10.16 17.42
C PRO A 127 8.16 -9.18 16.27
N HIS A 128 7.32 -8.17 16.50
CA HIS A 128 7.14 -7.05 15.60
C HIS A 128 8.26 -6.03 15.80
N ASN A 129 9.44 -6.29 15.24
CA ASN A 129 10.56 -5.35 15.19
C ASN A 129 10.19 -4.12 14.34
N LYS A 130 9.39 -3.19 14.90
CA LYS A 130 8.84 -2.03 14.20
C LYS A 130 9.92 -1.20 13.54
N GLU A 131 10.99 -0.88 14.27
CA GLU A 131 12.11 -0.10 13.75
C GLU A 131 12.79 -0.78 12.55
N GLU A 132 13.13 -2.08 12.66
CA GLU A 132 13.71 -2.84 11.54
C GLU A 132 12.77 -2.87 10.32
N ARG A 133 11.47 -3.10 10.55
CA ARG A 133 10.43 -3.10 9.51
C ARG A 133 10.35 -1.74 8.81
N ILE A 134 10.38 -0.65 9.58
CA ILE A 134 10.29 0.72 9.07
C ILE A 134 11.55 1.05 8.27
N ALA A 135 12.73 0.86 8.85
CA ALA A 135 14.03 1.10 8.21
C ALA A 135 14.16 0.34 6.87
N ARG A 136 13.79 -0.96 6.84
CA ARG A 136 13.86 -1.79 5.62
C ARG A 136 12.84 -1.41 4.54
N THR A 137 11.72 -0.80 4.92
CA THR A 137 10.63 -0.46 3.98
C THR A 137 10.76 0.95 3.42
N TRP A 138 11.01 1.96 4.27
CA TRP A 138 11.10 3.37 3.88
C TRP A 138 12.53 3.90 3.73
N GLY A 139 13.56 3.12 4.09
CA GLY A 139 14.96 3.57 4.06
C GLY A 139 15.31 4.62 5.14
N THR A 140 14.39 4.89 6.07
CA THR A 140 14.54 5.81 7.20
C THR A 140 13.63 5.37 8.33
N THR A 141 13.90 5.83 9.56
CA THR A 141 13.05 5.66 10.76
C THR A 141 12.48 6.98 11.26
N ALA A 142 12.58 8.05 10.47
CA ALA A 142 12.05 9.38 10.80
C ALA A 142 10.51 9.35 11.08
N PRO A 143 10.01 10.13 12.06
CA PRO A 143 8.58 10.28 12.31
C PRO A 143 7.89 11.06 11.18
N GLY A 144 6.56 10.93 11.06
CA GLY A 144 5.77 11.60 10.02
C GLY A 144 5.64 10.80 8.71
N LEU A 145 5.92 9.49 8.76
CA LEU A 145 5.70 8.56 7.64
C LEU A 145 4.23 8.08 7.69
N PRO A 146 3.33 8.53 6.80
CA PRO A 146 1.89 8.47 7.06
C PRO A 146 1.32 7.08 7.35
N TYR A 147 1.82 6.06 6.67
CA TYR A 147 1.39 4.67 6.86
C TYR A 147 2.02 4.01 8.10
N VAL A 148 3.22 4.46 8.50
CA VAL A 148 3.87 4.01 9.75
C VAL A 148 3.06 4.51 10.93
N ASP A 149 2.75 5.80 10.95
CA ASP A 149 2.03 6.47 12.04
C ASP A 149 0.57 5.95 12.15
N GLU A 150 -0.10 5.73 11.03
CA GLU A 150 -1.45 5.12 10.96
C GLU A 150 -1.48 3.64 11.39
N ALA A 151 -0.51 2.82 10.97
CA ALA A 151 -0.70 1.36 10.94
C ALA A 151 0.49 0.49 11.40
N ILE A 152 1.64 1.05 11.78
CA ILE A 152 2.77 0.28 12.35
C ILE A 152 3.06 0.73 13.78
N THR A 153 3.13 2.03 14.03
CA THR A 153 3.31 2.62 15.36
C THR A 153 2.22 2.14 16.35
N PRO A 154 0.90 2.27 16.07
CA PRO A 154 -0.17 1.82 16.98
C PRO A 154 -0.45 0.31 16.91
N ALA A 155 0.21 -0.46 16.03
CA ALA A 155 0.01 -1.91 15.95
C ALA A 155 0.64 -2.64 17.16
N GLY A 156 0.20 -3.86 17.44
CA GLY A 156 0.74 -4.68 18.53
C GLY A 156 2.22 -5.07 18.36
N ASN A 157 2.79 -5.64 19.43
CA ASN A 157 4.21 -5.99 19.55
C ASN A 157 4.61 -7.31 18.88
N TRP A 158 3.64 -8.04 18.33
CA TRP A 158 3.85 -9.35 17.70
C TRP A 158 3.32 -9.35 16.27
N LEU A 159 3.86 -10.25 15.46
CA LEU A 159 3.39 -10.58 14.13
C LEU A 159 2.99 -12.04 14.09
N ILE A 160 1.92 -12.35 13.36
CA ILE A 160 1.46 -13.71 13.09
C ILE A 160 1.50 -13.96 11.58
N GLY A 161 2.13 -15.07 11.18
CA GLY A 161 2.28 -15.51 9.80
C GLY A 161 1.70 -16.91 9.56
N GLY A 162 1.19 -17.14 8.34
CA GLY A 162 0.66 -18.42 7.91
C GLY A 162 0.20 -18.42 6.45
N ASP A 163 -0.23 -19.59 5.95
CA ASP A 163 -0.95 -19.69 4.67
C ASP A 163 -2.42 -19.32 4.89
N LEU A 164 -3.01 -18.53 3.98
CA LEU A 164 -4.39 -18.07 4.12
C LEU A 164 -5.37 -18.89 3.26
N GLU A 165 -6.34 -19.52 3.92
CA GLU A 165 -7.56 -20.05 3.30
C GLU A 165 -8.65 -18.97 3.33
N VAL A 166 -8.89 -18.33 2.17
CA VAL A 166 -9.98 -17.34 2.03
C VAL A 166 -11.31 -18.07 1.87
N LEU A 167 -12.25 -17.84 2.79
CA LEU A 167 -13.57 -18.47 2.76
C LEU A 167 -14.56 -17.70 1.89
N GLN A 168 -14.47 -16.37 1.88
CA GLN A 168 -15.29 -15.49 1.03
C GLN A 168 -14.48 -14.33 0.44
N PRO A 169 -14.79 -13.86 -0.77
CA PRO A 169 -14.22 -12.63 -1.31
C PRO A 169 -14.54 -11.42 -0.42
N ILE A 170 -13.52 -10.63 -0.07
CA ILE A 170 -13.66 -9.43 0.75
C ILE A 170 -14.50 -8.39 0.01
N LYS A 171 -15.59 -7.93 0.65
CA LYS A 171 -16.40 -6.78 0.24
C LYS A 171 -16.17 -5.61 1.21
N TYR A 172 -16.15 -4.39 0.69
CA TYR A 172 -15.99 -3.18 1.49
C TYR A 172 -17.33 -2.54 1.83
N ASN A 173 -18.38 -2.86 1.05
CA ASN A 173 -19.74 -2.35 1.18
C ASN A 173 -19.75 -0.80 1.23
N ASP A 174 -19.01 -0.20 0.31
CA ASP A 174 -18.82 1.25 0.11
C ASP A 174 -19.34 1.76 -1.24
N GLY A 175 -20.14 0.93 -1.93
CA GLY A 175 -20.65 1.16 -3.28
C GLY A 175 -19.66 0.81 -4.41
N LEU A 176 -18.36 0.70 -4.13
CA LEU A 176 -17.29 0.59 -5.14
C LEU A 176 -16.80 -0.84 -5.40
N ASP A 177 -17.37 -1.85 -4.75
CA ASP A 177 -16.93 -3.25 -4.88
C ASP A 177 -17.04 -3.79 -6.32
N HIS A 178 -17.89 -3.23 -7.16
CA HIS A 178 -17.99 -3.58 -8.58
C HIS A 178 -16.74 -3.17 -9.40
N TYR A 179 -15.94 -2.22 -8.91
CA TYR A 179 -14.63 -1.89 -9.49
C TYR A 179 -13.49 -2.76 -8.93
N ARG A 180 -13.72 -3.62 -7.93
CA ARG A 180 -12.65 -4.41 -7.28
C ARG A 180 -12.45 -5.77 -7.96
N LEU A 181 -12.14 -5.73 -9.25
CA LEU A 181 -11.92 -6.94 -10.05
C LEU A 181 -10.67 -7.71 -9.57
N SER A 182 -10.81 -9.02 -9.42
CA SER A 182 -9.68 -9.90 -9.07
C SER A 182 -8.69 -10.03 -10.25
N PRO A 183 -7.44 -10.48 -9.99
CA PRO A 183 -6.46 -10.75 -11.04
C PRO A 183 -6.87 -11.78 -12.09
N GLN A 184 -7.92 -12.59 -11.84
CA GLN A 184 -8.52 -13.46 -12.86
C GLN A 184 -9.56 -12.69 -13.68
N GLN A 185 -10.54 -12.05 -13.02
CA GLN A 185 -11.58 -11.25 -13.70
C GLN A 185 -11.01 -10.14 -14.60
N LEU A 186 -9.87 -9.57 -14.23
CA LEU A 186 -9.15 -8.62 -15.09
C LEU A 186 -8.65 -9.28 -16.39
N ARG A 187 -8.11 -10.50 -16.31
CA ARG A 187 -7.69 -11.28 -17.48
C ARG A 187 -8.89 -11.67 -18.34
N ASP A 188 -9.95 -12.16 -17.71
CA ASP A 188 -11.19 -12.53 -18.39
C ASP A 188 -11.78 -11.33 -19.18
N GLU A 189 -11.71 -10.11 -18.62
CA GLU A 189 -12.13 -8.87 -19.29
C GLU A 189 -11.14 -8.42 -20.38
N PHE A 190 -9.82 -8.60 -20.21
CA PHE A 190 -8.83 -8.33 -21.27
C PHE A 190 -9.01 -9.27 -22.47
N ASP A 191 -9.19 -10.57 -22.21
CA ASP A 191 -9.41 -11.59 -23.23
C ASP A 191 -10.74 -11.35 -23.96
N LYS A 192 -11.81 -11.00 -23.23
CA LYS A 192 -13.12 -10.58 -23.78
C LYS A 192 -13.03 -9.33 -24.67
N ARG A 193 -12.14 -8.38 -24.37
CA ARG A 193 -11.86 -7.20 -25.23
C ARG A 193 -10.85 -7.48 -26.35
N GLY A 194 -10.33 -8.70 -26.47
CA GLY A 194 -9.32 -9.05 -27.47
C GLY A 194 -8.02 -8.24 -27.31
N ALA A 195 -7.57 -8.02 -26.08
CA ALA A 195 -6.37 -7.25 -25.79
C ALA A 195 -5.09 -8.03 -26.18
N ASP A 196 -4.31 -7.52 -27.12
CA ASP A 196 -2.99 -8.11 -27.49
C ASP A 196 -1.82 -7.49 -26.70
N ALA A 197 -2.07 -6.40 -25.99
CA ALA A 197 -1.21 -5.87 -24.94
C ALA A 197 -2.05 -5.21 -23.84
N VAL A 198 -1.59 -5.30 -22.60
CA VAL A 198 -2.18 -4.58 -21.45
C VAL A 198 -1.12 -3.68 -20.82
N PHE A 199 -1.43 -2.38 -20.74
CA PHE A 199 -0.55 -1.38 -20.11
C PHE A 199 -1.23 -0.75 -18.89
N ALA A 200 -0.53 -0.70 -17.76
CA ALA A 200 -1.12 -0.23 -16.50
C ALA A 200 -0.62 1.16 -16.07
N PHE A 201 -1.55 1.96 -15.55
CA PHE A 201 -1.28 3.25 -14.90
C PHE A 201 -1.67 3.18 -13.41
N GLN A 202 -0.68 3.34 -12.53
CA GLN A 202 -0.84 3.34 -11.08
C GLN A 202 -1.03 4.77 -10.57
N LEU A 203 -2.16 5.04 -9.91
CA LEU A 203 -2.50 6.36 -9.37
C LEU A 203 -3.13 6.30 -7.96
N ARG A 204 -2.99 7.43 -7.26
CA ARG A 204 -3.67 7.76 -5.98
C ARG A 204 -4.32 9.14 -6.00
N ASN A 205 -4.17 9.86 -7.11
CA ASN A 205 -4.58 11.24 -7.34
C ASN A 205 -5.70 11.27 -8.39
N PRO A 206 -6.46 12.37 -8.51
CA PRO A 206 -7.29 12.64 -9.68
C PRO A 206 -6.50 12.61 -11.01
N VAL A 207 -7.18 12.30 -12.11
CA VAL A 207 -6.61 12.29 -13.46
C VAL A 207 -6.81 13.67 -14.10
N HIS A 208 -5.76 14.48 -14.11
CA HIS A 208 -5.67 15.70 -14.95
C HIS A 208 -5.17 15.34 -16.36
N ASN A 209 -5.32 16.24 -17.33
CA ASN A 209 -5.05 15.97 -18.75
C ASN A 209 -3.58 15.59 -19.02
N GLY A 210 -2.64 15.98 -18.15
CA GLY A 210 -1.25 15.52 -18.22
C GLY A 210 -1.07 14.01 -17.96
N HIS A 211 -1.92 13.40 -17.13
CA HIS A 211 -1.96 11.95 -16.96
C HIS A 211 -2.61 11.27 -18.17
N ALA A 212 -3.70 11.85 -18.71
CA ALA A 212 -4.36 11.35 -19.91
C ALA A 212 -3.45 11.37 -21.14
N LEU A 213 -2.70 12.46 -21.36
CA LEU A 213 -1.69 12.59 -22.41
C LEU A 213 -0.67 11.44 -22.38
N LEU A 214 -0.22 11.04 -21.19
CA LEU A 214 0.72 9.93 -21.02
C LEU A 214 0.12 8.56 -21.32
N MET A 215 -1.14 8.35 -20.97
CA MET A 215 -1.86 7.11 -21.25
C MET A 215 -2.21 7.00 -22.74
N ASN A 216 -2.62 8.09 -23.37
CA ASN A 216 -2.93 8.16 -24.80
C ASN A 216 -1.66 8.09 -25.67
N ASP A 217 -0.55 8.74 -25.29
CA ASP A 217 0.78 8.57 -25.92
C ASP A 217 1.28 7.12 -25.78
N THR A 218 0.97 6.46 -24.66
CA THR A 218 1.29 5.04 -24.48
C THR A 218 0.50 4.14 -25.43
N ARG A 219 -0.84 4.30 -25.53
CA ARG A 219 -1.65 3.52 -26.48
C ARG A 219 -1.17 3.75 -27.91
N ARG A 220 -0.93 5.02 -28.32
CA ARG A 220 -0.37 5.39 -29.63
C ARG A 220 0.96 4.69 -29.92
N ARG A 221 1.91 4.73 -28.97
CA ARG A 221 3.23 4.09 -29.12
C ARG A 221 3.14 2.56 -29.21
N LEU A 222 2.19 1.93 -28.53
CA LEU A 222 1.98 0.48 -28.64
C LEU A 222 1.38 0.10 -30.01
N LEU A 223 0.45 0.90 -30.55
CA LEU A 223 -0.03 0.73 -31.92
C LEU A 223 1.12 0.89 -32.95
N GLU A 224 2.01 1.86 -32.75
CA GLU A 224 3.22 2.06 -33.56
C GLU A 224 4.25 0.93 -33.44
N MET A 225 4.30 0.24 -32.29
CA MET A 225 5.07 -1.00 -32.09
C MET A 225 4.42 -2.23 -32.71
N GLY A 226 3.25 -2.09 -33.34
CA GLY A 226 2.57 -3.13 -34.11
C GLY A 226 1.41 -3.83 -33.41
N PHE A 227 1.16 -3.55 -32.12
CA PHE A 227 -0.03 -4.06 -31.41
C PHE A 227 -1.33 -3.53 -32.06
N LYS A 228 -2.43 -4.27 -31.93
CA LYS A 228 -3.72 -3.99 -32.57
C LYS A 228 -4.76 -3.47 -31.58
N ASN A 229 -4.77 -3.98 -30.35
CA ASN A 229 -5.63 -3.48 -29.29
C ASN A 229 -4.93 -3.41 -27.91
N PRO A 230 -3.96 -2.50 -27.74
CA PRO A 230 -3.33 -2.25 -26.43
C PRO A 230 -4.30 -1.58 -25.44
N ILE A 231 -4.81 -2.34 -24.46
CA ILE A 231 -5.80 -1.87 -23.46
C ILE A 231 -5.12 -1.21 -22.25
N LEU A 232 -5.66 -0.08 -21.81
CA LEU A 232 -5.30 0.61 -20.57
C LEU A 232 -5.96 -0.06 -19.36
N LEU A 233 -5.15 -0.44 -18.37
CA LEU A 233 -5.58 -0.75 -17.01
C LEU A 233 -5.35 0.49 -16.12
N LEU A 234 -6.36 1.35 -16.00
CA LEU A 234 -6.36 2.49 -15.08
C LEU A 234 -6.64 1.96 -13.67
N HIS A 235 -5.62 1.95 -12.81
CA HIS A 235 -5.62 1.08 -11.64
C HIS A 235 -5.44 1.87 -10.32
N PRO A 236 -6.43 2.68 -9.88
CA PRO A 236 -6.33 3.50 -8.68
C PRO A 236 -6.17 2.69 -7.40
N LEU A 237 -5.43 3.22 -6.42
CA LEU A 237 -5.38 2.66 -5.06
C LEU A 237 -6.67 2.93 -4.30
N GLY A 238 -7.19 1.89 -3.63
CA GLY A 238 -8.42 1.92 -2.84
C GLY A 238 -8.28 1.48 -1.38
N GLY A 239 -7.05 1.27 -0.87
CA GLY A 239 -6.79 1.27 0.57
C GLY A 239 -6.47 2.67 1.11
N PHE A 240 -5.84 2.72 2.29
CA PHE A 240 -5.40 3.96 2.94
C PHE A 240 -4.57 4.87 2.01
N THR A 241 -4.83 6.17 2.11
CA THR A 241 -3.99 7.28 1.62
C THR A 241 -3.89 8.34 2.72
N LYS A 242 -2.81 9.12 2.73
CA LYS A 242 -2.60 10.23 3.68
C LYS A 242 -3.67 11.32 3.54
N ALA A 243 -3.92 12.06 4.61
CA ALA A 243 -5.10 12.92 4.78
C ALA A 243 -5.25 14.09 3.76
N ASP A 244 -4.20 14.50 3.05
CA ASP A 244 -4.27 15.52 2.00
C ASP A 244 -4.30 14.98 0.55
N ASP A 245 -4.28 13.66 0.36
CA ASP A 245 -4.64 13.04 -0.93
C ASP A 245 -6.19 12.90 -1.01
N VAL A 246 -6.77 12.95 -2.21
CA VAL A 246 -8.24 12.98 -2.41
C VAL A 246 -8.88 11.61 -2.08
N PRO A 247 -10.03 11.55 -1.37
CA PRO A 247 -10.71 10.29 -1.02
C PRO A 247 -11.06 9.41 -2.22
N LEU A 248 -11.14 8.10 -1.98
CA LEU A 248 -11.43 7.11 -3.03
C LEU A 248 -12.75 7.37 -3.79
N PRO A 249 -13.92 7.62 -3.15
CA PRO A 249 -15.16 7.84 -3.90
C PRO A 249 -15.09 9.02 -4.85
N VAL A 250 -14.61 10.18 -4.37
CA VAL A 250 -14.38 11.40 -5.16
C VAL A 250 -13.42 11.15 -6.33
N ARG A 251 -12.37 10.32 -6.13
CA ARG A 251 -11.49 9.92 -7.24
C ARG A 251 -12.19 9.03 -8.26
N MET A 252 -13.01 8.06 -7.85
CA MET A 252 -13.73 7.18 -8.78
C MET A 252 -14.79 7.93 -9.58
N GLU A 253 -15.51 8.86 -8.95
CA GLU A 253 -16.42 9.78 -9.64
C GLU A 253 -15.65 10.67 -10.64
N GLN A 254 -14.52 11.24 -10.24
CA GLN A 254 -13.66 12.04 -11.11
C GLN A 254 -13.11 11.22 -12.29
N HIS A 255 -12.77 9.95 -12.08
CA HIS A 255 -12.33 9.05 -13.16
C HIS A 255 -13.48 8.69 -14.10
N SER A 256 -14.72 8.60 -13.61
CA SER A 256 -15.91 8.42 -14.44
C SER A 256 -16.12 9.64 -15.35
N LYS A 257 -15.98 10.87 -14.81
CA LYS A 257 -16.04 12.09 -15.64
C LYS A 257 -14.92 12.20 -16.67
N VAL A 258 -13.73 11.64 -16.41
CA VAL A 258 -12.65 11.56 -17.41
C VAL A 258 -12.98 10.64 -18.59
N LEU A 259 -13.86 9.64 -18.39
CA LEU A 259 -14.38 8.79 -19.48
C LEU A 259 -15.57 9.45 -20.18
N GLU A 260 -16.51 10.02 -19.42
CA GLU A 260 -17.68 10.75 -19.97
C GLU A 260 -17.25 11.97 -20.82
N ASP A 261 -16.25 12.74 -20.35
CA ASP A 261 -15.68 13.90 -21.06
C ASP A 261 -14.78 13.48 -22.25
N GLY A 262 -14.66 12.18 -22.58
CA GLY A 262 -13.90 11.65 -23.72
C GLY A 262 -12.37 11.81 -23.63
N VAL A 263 -11.83 12.12 -22.45
CA VAL A 263 -10.39 12.33 -22.22
C VAL A 263 -9.60 11.01 -22.24
N LEU A 264 -10.24 9.94 -21.80
CA LEU A 264 -9.83 8.56 -22.01
C LEU A 264 -10.97 7.82 -22.69
N ASP A 265 -10.65 6.94 -23.64
CA ASP A 265 -11.62 6.13 -24.36
C ASP A 265 -12.10 4.94 -23.47
N PRO A 266 -13.42 4.80 -23.18
CA PRO A 266 -13.96 3.73 -22.34
C PRO A 266 -13.91 2.34 -22.98
N GLU A 267 -13.86 2.22 -24.31
CA GLU A 267 -13.72 0.92 -24.98
C GLU A 267 -12.32 0.36 -24.75
N THR A 268 -11.31 1.23 -24.72
CA THR A 268 -9.91 0.84 -24.57
C THR A 268 -9.33 1.10 -23.17
N THR A 269 -10.17 1.48 -22.22
CA THR A 269 -9.83 1.71 -20.80
C THR A 269 -10.67 0.83 -19.86
N ILE A 270 -10.00 0.06 -19.01
CA ILE A 270 -10.60 -0.63 -17.86
C ILE A 270 -10.18 0.10 -16.59
N VAL A 271 -11.15 0.59 -15.84
CA VAL A 271 -10.93 1.18 -14.51
C VAL A 271 -11.17 0.11 -13.45
N SER A 272 -10.17 -0.19 -12.63
CA SER A 272 -10.27 -1.19 -11.56
C SER A 272 -9.54 -0.73 -10.31
N ILE A 273 -10.17 -0.84 -9.15
CA ILE A 273 -9.58 -0.47 -7.87
C ILE A 273 -8.57 -1.55 -7.44
N PHE A 274 -7.35 -1.12 -7.10
CA PHE A 274 -6.38 -1.96 -6.41
C PHE A 274 -6.61 -1.83 -4.89
N PRO A 275 -7.07 -2.88 -4.17
CA PRO A 275 -7.34 -2.82 -2.73
C PRO A 275 -6.07 -2.83 -1.85
N SER A 276 -4.96 -2.24 -2.32
CA SER A 276 -3.75 -1.98 -1.54
C SER A 276 -3.84 -0.60 -0.85
N PRO A 277 -3.35 -0.46 0.39
CA PRO A 277 -2.99 0.85 0.92
C PRO A 277 -1.76 1.42 0.20
N MET A 278 -1.62 2.74 0.31
CA MET A 278 -0.46 3.53 -0.13
C MET A 278 0.52 3.71 1.05
N HIS A 279 1.77 3.31 0.88
CA HIS A 279 2.77 3.37 1.94
C HIS A 279 3.64 4.63 1.86
N TYR A 280 3.72 5.24 0.68
CA TYR A 280 4.65 6.32 0.34
C TYR A 280 6.11 5.86 0.45
N ALA A 281 6.35 4.58 0.13
CA ALA A 281 7.66 3.93 0.26
C ALA A 281 8.46 3.88 -1.07
N GLY A 282 8.09 4.69 -2.06
CA GLY A 282 8.92 4.98 -3.24
C GLY A 282 9.47 3.74 -3.97
N PRO A 283 10.81 3.59 -4.10
CA PRO A 283 11.44 2.45 -4.78
C PRO A 283 11.03 1.07 -4.22
N THR A 284 10.74 0.96 -2.92
CA THR A 284 10.22 -0.27 -2.31
C THR A 284 8.81 -0.58 -2.81
N GLU A 285 7.95 0.44 -2.81
CA GLU A 285 6.53 0.27 -3.10
C GLU A 285 6.22 0.15 -4.60
N VAL A 286 7.00 0.80 -5.47
CA VAL A 286 6.79 0.68 -6.92
C VAL A 286 7.05 -0.73 -7.45
N GLN A 287 7.95 -1.51 -6.83
CA GLN A 287 8.15 -2.94 -7.15
C GLN A 287 6.90 -3.76 -6.84
N TRP A 288 6.25 -3.51 -5.70
CA TRP A 288 4.96 -4.12 -5.36
C TRP A 288 3.87 -3.70 -6.36
N HIS A 289 3.79 -2.42 -6.70
CA HIS A 289 2.83 -1.93 -7.69
C HIS A 289 3.02 -2.60 -9.05
N ALA A 290 4.26 -2.69 -9.54
CA ALA A 290 4.60 -3.40 -10.77
C ALA A 290 4.23 -4.89 -10.68
N LYS A 291 4.61 -5.58 -9.60
CA LYS A 291 4.33 -7.02 -9.45
C LYS A 291 2.84 -7.34 -9.37
N ALA A 292 2.06 -6.50 -8.68
CA ALA A 292 0.61 -6.63 -8.63
C ALA A 292 -0.02 -6.49 -10.02
N ARG A 293 0.51 -5.62 -10.89
CA ARG A 293 -0.01 -5.44 -12.26
C ARG A 293 0.42 -6.55 -13.21
N ILE A 294 1.63 -7.13 -13.07
CA ILE A 294 1.99 -8.40 -13.73
C ILE A 294 0.99 -9.50 -13.36
N ASN A 295 0.70 -9.64 -12.06
CA ASN A 295 -0.25 -10.65 -11.57
C ASN A 295 -1.66 -10.40 -12.11
N ALA A 296 -2.09 -9.14 -12.25
CA ALA A 296 -3.36 -8.76 -12.86
C ALA A 296 -3.44 -8.95 -14.38
N GLY A 297 -2.31 -8.99 -15.11
CA GLY A 297 -2.28 -9.23 -16.57
C GLY A 297 -1.40 -8.28 -17.39
N ALA A 298 -0.92 -7.18 -16.80
CA ALA A 298 -0.18 -6.15 -17.55
C ALA A 298 1.19 -6.62 -18.06
N ASN A 299 1.46 -6.37 -19.35
CA ASN A 299 2.74 -6.59 -20.01
C ASN A 299 3.60 -5.31 -20.03
N PHE A 300 2.97 -4.14 -19.85
CA PHE A 300 3.58 -2.82 -19.85
C PHE A 300 3.21 -2.03 -18.58
N TYR A 301 4.12 -1.18 -18.10
CA TYR A 301 3.90 -0.37 -16.89
C TYR A 301 4.47 1.04 -17.05
N ILE A 302 3.62 2.05 -16.84
CA ILE A 302 4.00 3.46 -16.91
C ILE A 302 4.56 3.87 -15.54
N VAL A 303 5.82 4.31 -15.49
CA VAL A 303 6.49 4.72 -14.24
C VAL A 303 6.96 6.18 -14.27
N GLY A 304 6.37 7.01 -13.41
CA GLY A 304 6.65 8.44 -13.32
C GLY A 304 7.98 8.82 -12.65
N ARG A 305 8.20 10.14 -12.53
CA ARG A 305 9.13 10.71 -11.54
C ARG A 305 8.63 10.38 -10.13
N ASP A 306 9.55 10.05 -9.22
CA ASP A 306 9.28 9.74 -7.80
C ASP A 306 8.08 8.78 -7.60
N PRO A 307 8.09 7.60 -8.26
CA PRO A 307 6.92 6.74 -8.28
C PRO A 307 6.68 6.17 -6.89
N ALA A 308 5.50 6.44 -6.35
CA ALA A 308 5.10 6.14 -4.99
C ALA A 308 5.90 6.85 -3.87
N GLY A 309 6.61 7.94 -4.15
CA GLY A 309 7.29 8.75 -3.14
C GLY A 309 6.45 9.84 -2.48
N MET A 310 7.12 10.61 -1.63
CA MET A 310 6.65 11.77 -0.88
C MET A 310 7.82 12.71 -0.53
N GLY A 311 7.52 13.93 -0.07
CA GLY A 311 8.51 14.80 0.58
C GLY A 311 9.04 14.18 1.88
N HIS A 312 10.26 14.51 2.27
CA HIS A 312 10.84 14.07 3.54
C HIS A 312 10.07 14.68 4.71
N PRO A 313 9.67 13.91 5.74
CA PRO A 313 8.76 14.42 6.77
C PRO A 313 9.41 15.47 7.69
N THR A 314 10.74 15.48 7.78
CA THR A 314 11.51 16.39 8.66
C THR A 314 12.43 17.37 7.91
N GLU A 315 12.51 17.31 6.58
CA GLU A 315 13.46 18.11 5.79
C GLU A 315 12.82 18.69 4.52
N LYS A 316 13.33 19.83 4.02
CA LYS A 316 12.82 20.48 2.80
C LYS A 316 13.37 19.85 1.50
N ARG A 317 13.15 18.56 1.31
CA ARG A 317 13.54 17.78 0.12
C ARG A 317 12.58 16.61 -0.15
N ASP A 318 12.73 15.93 -1.29
CA ASP A 318 12.07 14.64 -1.52
C ASP A 318 12.66 13.56 -0.58
N LEU A 319 11.84 12.58 -0.17
CA LEU A 319 12.29 11.44 0.66
C LEU A 319 13.21 10.51 -0.13
N TYR A 320 12.94 10.33 -1.42
CA TYR A 320 13.73 9.50 -2.33
C TYR A 320 14.32 10.31 -3.47
N ASN A 321 15.39 9.80 -4.09
CA ASN A 321 15.83 10.32 -5.37
C ASN A 321 14.77 10.00 -6.46
N PRO A 322 14.39 10.95 -7.32
CA PRO A 322 13.21 10.80 -8.17
C PRO A 322 13.27 9.71 -9.25
N ASP A 323 14.46 9.18 -9.57
CA ASP A 323 14.63 8.11 -10.56
C ASP A 323 14.93 6.74 -9.94
N HIS A 324 15.16 6.64 -8.62
CA HIS A 324 15.44 5.35 -7.97
C HIS A 324 14.30 4.34 -8.18
N GLY A 325 13.05 4.80 -8.18
CA GLY A 325 11.89 3.96 -8.45
C GLY A 325 11.78 3.48 -9.90
N LYS A 326 12.47 4.10 -10.87
CA LYS A 326 12.61 3.55 -12.23
C LYS A 326 13.75 2.53 -12.29
N LYS A 327 14.92 2.91 -11.75
CA LYS A 327 16.14 2.09 -11.74
C LYS A 327 15.92 0.74 -11.06
N VAL A 328 15.21 0.73 -9.93
CA VAL A 328 14.93 -0.50 -9.19
C VAL A 328 14.03 -1.47 -9.98
N LEU A 329 13.08 -0.97 -10.78
CA LEU A 329 12.23 -1.85 -11.61
C LEU A 329 13.03 -2.58 -12.69
N SER A 330 14.03 -1.93 -13.28
CA SER A 330 14.92 -2.55 -14.29
C SER A 330 15.92 -3.58 -13.73
N MET A 331 16.03 -3.73 -12.40
CA MET A 331 16.94 -4.66 -11.73
C MET A 331 16.26 -5.63 -10.75
N ALA A 332 14.96 -5.49 -10.49
CA ALA A 332 14.23 -6.28 -9.51
C ALA A 332 13.87 -7.69 -10.06
N PRO A 333 14.30 -8.78 -9.40
CA PRO A 333 13.96 -10.14 -9.82
C PRO A 333 12.45 -10.40 -9.84
N GLY A 334 11.99 -11.14 -10.84
CA GLY A 334 10.57 -11.45 -11.06
C GLY A 334 9.76 -10.35 -11.74
N LEU A 335 10.40 -9.27 -12.23
CA LEU A 335 9.80 -8.22 -13.08
C LEU A 335 10.27 -8.26 -14.55
N GLU A 336 11.08 -9.24 -14.94
CA GLU A 336 11.77 -9.32 -16.25
C GLU A 336 10.81 -9.36 -17.45
N LYS A 337 9.55 -9.74 -17.21
CA LYS A 337 8.48 -9.80 -18.22
C LYS A 337 7.68 -8.50 -18.36
N LEU A 338 8.01 -7.44 -17.61
CA LEU A 338 7.28 -6.18 -17.57
C LEU A 338 8.04 -5.09 -18.31
N ASN A 339 7.49 -4.66 -19.43
CA ASN A 339 8.05 -3.59 -20.25
C ASN A 339 7.84 -2.25 -19.55
N ILE A 340 8.91 -1.72 -18.95
CA ILE A 340 8.90 -0.43 -18.26
C ILE A 340 8.89 0.70 -19.29
N LEU A 341 7.78 1.44 -19.36
CA LEU A 341 7.64 2.54 -20.31
C LEU A 341 8.16 3.85 -19.69
N PRO A 342 9.18 4.49 -20.29
CA PRO A 342 9.74 5.72 -19.76
C PRO A 342 8.73 6.88 -19.88
N PHE A 343 8.39 7.45 -18.73
CA PHE A 343 7.54 8.63 -18.59
C PHE A 343 8.25 9.88 -19.14
N LYS A 344 7.61 10.51 -20.13
CA LYS A 344 7.92 11.88 -20.55
C LYS A 344 7.35 12.86 -19.51
N VAL A 345 8.04 13.96 -19.23
CA VAL A 345 7.47 15.01 -18.37
C VAL A 345 6.35 15.71 -19.13
N ALA A 346 5.18 15.83 -18.52
CA ALA A 346 4.05 16.60 -19.04
C ALA A 346 3.86 17.89 -18.22
N ALA A 347 3.63 19.01 -18.88
CA ALA A 347 3.41 20.33 -18.29
C ALA A 347 2.32 21.08 -19.08
N TYR A 348 1.82 22.18 -18.52
CA TYR A 348 0.80 22.99 -19.20
C TYR A 348 1.48 23.96 -20.18
N ASP A 349 1.28 23.76 -21.47
CA ASP A 349 1.71 24.70 -22.51
C ASP A 349 0.77 25.91 -22.49
N THR A 350 1.34 27.07 -22.17
CA THR A 350 0.62 28.34 -22.03
C THR A 350 0.26 28.98 -23.39
N VAL A 351 0.97 28.62 -24.47
CA VAL A 351 0.74 29.11 -25.83
C VAL A 351 -0.33 28.25 -26.50
N ALA A 352 -0.19 26.92 -26.45
CA ALA A 352 -1.16 25.98 -27.00
C ALA A 352 -2.38 25.70 -26.08
N LYS A 353 -2.40 26.31 -24.88
CA LYS A 353 -3.46 26.22 -23.86
C LYS A 353 -3.93 24.80 -23.55
N LYS A 354 -2.98 23.90 -23.32
CA LYS A 354 -3.25 22.48 -23.02
C LYS A 354 -2.07 21.80 -22.36
N MET A 355 -2.31 20.63 -21.78
CA MET A 355 -1.22 19.75 -21.34
C MET A 355 -0.47 19.18 -22.54
N ALA A 356 0.86 19.34 -22.56
CA ALA A 356 1.77 18.83 -23.59
C ALA A 356 3.03 18.23 -22.94
N PHE A 357 3.88 17.57 -23.74
CA PHE A 357 5.18 17.09 -23.26
C PHE A 357 6.17 18.24 -23.18
N PHE A 358 6.90 18.32 -22.07
CA PHE A 358 7.83 19.41 -21.78
C PHE A 358 9.04 19.39 -22.73
N GLU A 359 9.26 20.50 -23.43
CA GLU A 359 10.40 20.72 -24.32
C GLU A 359 11.37 21.73 -23.69
N PRO A 360 12.60 21.33 -23.30
CA PRO A 360 13.54 22.23 -22.63
C PRO A 360 13.91 23.49 -23.43
N SER A 361 13.93 23.38 -24.76
CA SER A 361 14.21 24.47 -25.72
C SER A 361 13.19 25.60 -25.70
N ARG A 362 11.99 25.36 -25.16
CA ARG A 362 10.92 26.34 -24.98
C ARG A 362 10.35 26.31 -23.56
N SER A 363 11.21 26.05 -22.58
CA SER A 363 10.82 25.84 -21.18
C SER A 363 10.04 27.00 -20.55
N GLN A 364 10.19 28.23 -21.05
CA GLN A 364 9.42 29.40 -20.63
C GLN A 364 7.93 29.35 -21.02
N ASP A 365 7.57 28.58 -22.06
CA ASP A 365 6.18 28.43 -22.52
C ASP A 365 5.38 27.46 -21.61
N PHE A 366 6.06 26.73 -20.71
CA PHE A 366 5.48 25.67 -19.89
C PHE A 366 5.28 26.05 -18.41
N LEU A 367 4.07 25.85 -17.91
CA LEU A 367 3.70 25.98 -16.50
C LEU A 367 3.60 24.61 -15.81
N PHE A 368 4.32 24.45 -14.69
CA PHE A 368 4.20 23.30 -13.80
C PHE A 368 3.18 23.57 -12.69
N ILE A 369 2.03 22.88 -12.74
CA ILE A 369 0.98 22.96 -11.71
C ILE A 369 1.15 21.75 -10.78
N SER A 370 1.60 21.99 -9.55
CA SER A 370 1.76 20.93 -8.54
C SER A 370 0.41 20.46 -8.00
N GLY A 371 0.36 19.23 -7.48
CA GLY A 371 -0.84 18.70 -6.82
C GLY A 371 -1.29 19.56 -5.63
N THR A 372 -0.37 20.24 -4.95
CA THR A 372 -0.67 21.24 -3.92
C THR A 372 -1.35 22.47 -4.52
N LYS A 373 -0.82 23.03 -5.61
CA LYS A 373 -1.42 24.22 -6.27
C LYS A 373 -2.82 23.90 -6.83
N MET A 374 -3.01 22.72 -7.43
CA MET A 374 -4.32 22.20 -7.84
C MET A 374 -5.31 22.11 -6.66
N ARG A 375 -4.86 21.62 -5.50
CA ARG A 375 -5.69 21.60 -4.27
C ARG A 375 -5.95 22.99 -3.68
N THR A 376 -5.04 23.96 -3.88
CA THR A 376 -5.30 25.36 -3.51
C THR A 376 -6.43 25.93 -4.37
N PHE A 377 -6.33 25.82 -5.70
CA PHE A 377 -7.35 26.30 -6.63
C PHE A 377 -8.75 25.78 -6.27
N ALA A 378 -8.90 24.47 -6.11
CA ALA A 378 -10.19 23.85 -5.76
C ALA A 378 -10.72 24.28 -4.37
N LYS A 379 -9.88 24.78 -3.48
CA LYS A 379 -10.26 25.30 -2.16
C LYS A 379 -10.58 26.80 -2.16
N THR A 380 -9.97 27.59 -3.04
CA THR A 380 -10.23 29.03 -3.16
C THR A 380 -11.36 29.36 -4.13
N GLY A 381 -11.85 28.38 -4.89
CA GLY A 381 -12.82 28.59 -5.98
C GLY A 381 -12.17 29.13 -7.26
N GLU A 382 -10.84 29.25 -7.29
CA GLU A 382 -10.08 29.54 -8.50
C GLU A 382 -10.11 28.34 -9.45
N ASN A 383 -10.19 28.58 -10.76
CA ASN A 383 -10.01 27.54 -11.75
C ASN A 383 -8.52 27.42 -12.16
N PRO A 384 -7.99 26.21 -12.41
CA PRO A 384 -6.75 26.04 -13.14
C PRO A 384 -6.93 26.53 -14.59
N PRO A 385 -5.84 26.78 -15.34
CA PRO A 385 -5.93 27.10 -16.76
C PRO A 385 -6.72 26.06 -17.56
N ASP A 386 -7.53 26.54 -18.50
CA ASP A 386 -8.36 25.71 -19.39
C ASP A 386 -7.53 24.59 -20.04
N GLY A 387 -8.03 23.36 -20.04
CA GLY A 387 -7.31 22.22 -20.60
C GLY A 387 -6.24 21.61 -19.68
N PHE A 388 -6.06 22.09 -18.44
CA PHE A 388 -5.32 21.35 -17.40
C PHE A 388 -6.04 20.06 -16.98
N MET A 389 -7.36 20.12 -16.80
CA MET A 389 -8.27 19.01 -16.48
C MET A 389 -9.57 19.20 -17.28
N CYS A 390 -10.34 18.14 -17.50
CA CYS A 390 -11.66 18.26 -18.11
C CYS A 390 -12.70 18.91 -17.16
N PRO A 391 -13.74 19.58 -17.68
CA PRO A 391 -14.68 20.33 -16.85
C PRO A 391 -15.47 19.48 -15.86
N GLY A 392 -15.97 18.29 -16.26
CA GLY A 392 -16.69 17.39 -15.37
C GLY A 392 -15.77 16.86 -14.27
N GLY A 393 -14.56 16.43 -14.65
CA GLY A 393 -13.54 15.98 -13.71
C GLY A 393 -13.06 17.06 -12.74
N TRP A 394 -13.02 18.33 -13.17
CA TRP A 394 -12.68 19.45 -12.29
C TRP A 394 -13.82 19.79 -11.32
N LYS A 395 -15.07 19.81 -11.80
CA LYS A 395 -16.26 20.09 -10.98
C LYS A 395 -16.35 19.14 -9.77
N VAL A 396 -16.11 17.84 -9.95
CA VAL A 396 -16.11 16.85 -8.85
C VAL A 396 -15.13 17.23 -7.73
N LEU A 397 -13.97 17.81 -8.07
CA LEU A 397 -13.00 18.26 -7.07
C LEU A 397 -13.42 19.54 -6.37
N VAL A 398 -14.00 20.50 -7.09
CA VAL A 398 -14.55 21.75 -6.53
C VAL A 398 -15.70 21.46 -5.59
N ASP A 399 -16.66 20.61 -6.00
CA ASP A 399 -17.81 20.22 -5.16
C ASP A 399 -17.36 19.56 -3.84
N TYR A 400 -16.37 18.66 -3.91
CA TYR A 400 -15.76 18.04 -2.72
C TYR A 400 -15.05 19.06 -1.80
N TYR A 401 -14.23 19.96 -2.34
CA TYR A 401 -13.54 20.95 -1.51
C TYR A 401 -14.47 22.03 -0.96
N ASN A 402 -15.61 22.28 -1.61
CA ASN A 402 -16.70 23.10 -1.09
C ASN A 402 -17.46 22.41 0.05
N SER A 403 -17.77 21.11 -0.04
CA SER A 403 -18.52 20.41 1.02
C SER A 403 -17.77 20.43 2.35
N LEU A 404 -16.44 20.29 2.32
CA LEU A 404 -15.58 20.42 3.50
C LEU A 404 -15.65 21.81 4.16
N GLN A 405 -15.93 22.87 3.39
CA GLN A 405 -16.11 24.22 3.93
C GLN A 405 -17.50 24.38 4.54
N THR A 406 -18.54 23.82 3.92
CA THR A 406 -19.90 23.82 4.48
C THR A 406 -19.97 23.03 5.79
N GLU A 407 -19.37 21.84 5.84
CA GLU A 407 -19.25 21.04 7.06
C GLU A 407 -18.42 21.76 8.14
N GLY A 408 -17.29 22.35 7.77
CA GLY A 408 -16.45 23.14 8.68
C GLY A 408 -17.15 24.38 9.25
N ALA A 409 -17.98 25.05 8.46
CA ALA A 409 -18.78 26.20 8.90
C ALA A 409 -19.95 25.77 9.80
N ALA A 410 -20.61 24.65 9.50
CA ALA A 410 -21.69 24.09 10.33
C ALA A 410 -21.18 23.54 11.68
N ALA A 411 -19.90 23.17 11.77
CA ALA A 411 -19.25 22.72 13.00
C ALA A 411 -18.73 23.86 13.90
N ALA A 412 -18.79 25.12 13.45
CA ALA A 412 -18.37 26.27 14.25
C ALA A 412 -19.44 26.63 15.30
N PRO A 413 -19.13 26.67 16.61
CA PRO A 413 -20.08 27.12 17.61
C PRO A 413 -20.37 28.61 17.41
N ALA A 414 -21.65 28.97 17.37
CA ALA A 414 -22.08 30.36 17.26
C ALA A 414 -21.52 31.18 18.45
N PRO A 415 -21.09 32.45 18.24
CA PRO A 415 -20.59 33.29 19.32
C PRO A 415 -21.70 33.51 20.35
N ALA A 416 -21.47 33.07 21.58
CA ALA A 416 -22.48 33.10 22.64
C ALA A 416 -22.85 34.54 22.99
N THR A 417 -24.05 34.97 22.61
CA THR A 417 -24.66 36.21 23.10
C THR A 417 -24.85 36.11 24.61
N VAL A 418 -24.15 36.96 25.36
CA VAL A 418 -24.19 36.99 26.82
C VAL A 418 -25.52 37.61 27.29
N ALA A 419 -26.56 36.78 27.35
CA ALA A 419 -27.79 37.10 28.05
C ALA A 419 -27.54 37.00 29.56
N SER A 420 -27.63 38.12 30.28
CA SER A 420 -27.43 38.16 31.73
C SER A 420 -28.65 37.56 32.45
N LEU A 421 -28.58 36.26 32.76
CA LEU A 421 -29.55 35.59 33.62
C LEU A 421 -28.96 35.34 35.01
N LEU A 422 -29.67 35.80 36.04
CA LEU A 422 -29.29 35.64 37.45
C LEU A 422 -29.45 34.17 37.86
N MET A 423 -28.40 33.61 38.47
CA MET A 423 -28.42 32.25 39.04
C MET A 423 -28.78 32.33 40.54
N PRO A 424 -29.85 31.64 40.99
CA PRO A 424 -29.99 31.26 42.39
C PRO A 424 -28.88 30.27 42.77
N SER A 425 -28.38 30.36 44.01
CA SER A 425 -27.48 29.36 44.57
C SER A 425 -28.25 28.09 44.96
N ASP A 426 -27.73 26.93 44.58
CA ASP A 426 -27.44 25.79 45.49
C ASP A 426 -27.29 24.47 44.69
N LEU A 427 -26.17 23.77 44.91
CA LEU A 427 -25.96 22.30 44.84
C LEU A 427 -24.45 22.01 45.07
N PRO A 428 -24.04 20.80 45.54
CA PRO A 428 -22.78 20.63 46.26
C PRO A 428 -21.53 20.37 45.40
N THR A 429 -20.39 20.70 46.00
CA THR A 429 -19.03 20.54 45.45
C THR A 429 -18.68 19.09 45.10
N VAL A 430 -18.27 18.85 43.86
CA VAL A 430 -17.50 17.66 43.46
C VAL A 430 -16.11 18.12 42.97
N GLN A 431 -15.05 17.64 43.62
CA GLN A 431 -13.68 18.06 43.30
C GLN A 431 -13.17 17.40 42.02
N PHE A 432 -12.95 18.20 40.97
CA PHE A 432 -12.18 17.77 39.80
C PHE A 432 -10.68 18.01 40.03
N PHE A 433 -9.90 16.94 40.16
CA PHE A 433 -8.44 17.02 40.19
C PHE A 433 -7.88 17.37 38.80
N SER A 434 -7.44 18.62 38.63
CA SER A 434 -6.78 19.09 37.41
C SER A 434 -5.28 18.80 37.44
N PHE A 435 -4.84 17.73 36.75
CA PHE A 435 -3.42 17.45 36.56
C PHE A 435 -2.83 18.26 35.39
N LYS A 436 -2.49 19.51 35.71
CA LYS A 436 -1.77 20.45 34.84
C LYS A 436 -0.29 20.04 34.72
N ILE A 437 0.05 19.23 33.72
CA ILE A 437 1.46 18.85 33.45
C ILE A 437 2.20 20.01 32.79
N GLU A 438 2.79 20.88 33.61
CA GLU A 438 3.72 21.91 33.16
C GLU A 438 5.09 21.30 32.78
N ARG A 439 5.66 21.75 31.66
CA ARG A 439 7.00 21.31 31.21
C ARG A 439 8.10 21.88 32.11
N LYS A 440 8.48 21.18 33.18
CA LYS A 440 9.75 21.42 33.87
C LYS A 440 10.91 20.82 33.09
N ILE A 441 11.72 21.68 32.47
CA ILE A 441 13.04 21.32 31.95
C ILE A 441 13.98 21.15 33.15
N LEU A 442 14.57 19.96 33.30
CA LEU A 442 15.68 19.70 34.21
C LEU A 442 16.96 19.50 33.40
N LYS A 443 17.90 20.44 33.51
CA LYS A 443 19.30 20.18 33.17
C LYS A 443 19.89 19.31 34.28
N LEU A 444 20.66 18.29 33.90
CA LEU A 444 21.66 17.67 34.77
C LEU A 444 23.06 17.97 34.24
N GLY A 445 24.03 17.94 35.14
CA GLY A 445 25.34 18.58 34.96
C GLY A 445 26.29 17.84 34.04
N THR A 446 27.28 18.58 33.54
CA THR A 446 28.50 18.05 32.94
C THR A 446 29.45 17.58 34.03
N GLU A 447 29.92 16.33 33.97
CA GLU A 447 31.15 15.94 34.64
C GLU A 447 31.87 14.85 33.83
N THR A 448 33.20 14.91 33.78
CA THR A 448 34.03 14.07 32.91
C THR A 448 35.07 13.32 33.73
N GLN A 449 35.14 11.99 33.60
CA GLN A 449 36.38 11.28 33.90
C GLN A 449 36.55 9.93 33.17
N ASN A 450 37.72 9.81 32.56
CA ASN A 450 38.52 8.66 32.13
C ASN A 450 37.94 7.22 32.11
N VAL A 451 37.97 6.63 30.91
CA VAL A 451 38.86 5.51 30.52
C VAL A 451 39.10 4.40 31.56
N ASP A 452 38.65 3.17 31.25
CA ASP A 452 39.62 2.11 30.86
C ASP A 452 39.00 1.03 29.93
N ARG A 453 39.85 0.11 29.47
CA ARG A 453 39.65 -0.84 28.37
C ARG A 453 39.02 -2.16 28.81
N LEU A 454 38.35 -2.82 27.87
CA LEU A 454 38.72 -4.19 27.50
C LEU A 454 38.28 -4.49 26.05
N SER A 455 39.02 -5.36 25.36
CA SER A 455 38.91 -5.58 23.92
C SER A 455 38.57 -7.02 23.57
N CYS A 456 37.87 -7.22 22.46
CA CYS A 456 37.93 -8.48 21.72
C CYS A 456 37.82 -8.21 20.23
N ASN A 457 38.92 -8.38 19.50
CA ASN A 457 38.92 -8.35 18.04
C ASN A 457 38.35 -9.66 17.48
N ARG A 458 37.51 -9.59 16.45
CA ARG A 458 37.61 -10.51 15.31
C ARG A 458 37.10 -9.87 14.02
N THR A 459 37.96 -9.94 13.01
CA THR A 459 37.73 -9.45 11.64
C THR A 459 36.83 -10.41 10.86
N ALA A 460 35.90 -9.86 10.08
CA ALA A 460 35.23 -10.56 8.98
C ALA A 460 34.85 -9.54 7.90
N ASN A 461 35.28 -9.76 6.67
CA ASN A 461 35.05 -8.83 5.56
C ASN A 461 33.57 -8.84 5.16
N SER A 462 32.92 -7.67 5.21
CA SER A 462 31.61 -7.45 4.59
C SER A 462 31.82 -6.66 3.30
N VAL A 463 31.69 -7.33 2.16
CA VAL A 463 31.88 -6.71 0.84
C VAL A 463 30.73 -5.75 0.55
N ILE A 464 31.06 -4.53 0.13
CA ILE A 464 30.08 -3.56 -0.39
C ILE A 464 29.57 -4.09 -1.73
N ILE A 465 28.28 -4.42 -1.79
CA ILE A 465 27.51 -4.56 -3.03
C ILE A 465 26.31 -3.63 -2.89
N LEU A 466 26.05 -2.87 -3.96
CA LEU A 466 25.21 -1.67 -4.03
C LEU A 466 23.70 -1.96 -3.94
#